data_AF-A0A4S3J4Y6-F1
#
_entry.id   AF-A0A4S3J4Y6-F1
#
_cell.length_a   1.000
_cell.length_b   1.000
_cell.length_c   1.000
_cell.angle_alpha   90.00
_cell.angle_beta   90.00
_cell.angle_gamma   90.00
#
_symmetry.space_group_name_H-M   'P 1'
#
loop_
_entity.id
_entity.type
_entity.pdbx_description
1 polymer ?
#
loop_
_entity_poly.entity_id
_entity_poly.type
_entity_poly.pdbx_seq_one_letter_code
_entity_poly.pdbx_strand_id
1 'polypeptide(L)'
;MAIASCLRGDNLMGIGAGREYHSLEHNFLGVALNDSEHNSLPLISAAIYCYVAQRLGLNARPCLVDIDSAKYAAVWSAVLLTDPSQPAASRHHLPWLMELFATEFPSDAFLIEEYVAPLFLGMREHDHILESLHVMRAVDEMPKQIKRRALHNGSIKYQIGQVFRHRRYDYKAVITGWDIECDAGDQWVRQMGIDRLQHGRHQSFYHVLVEDRSVRYVAEENIDPMSPPISELPVSLTSAAGKHFRRWDTGARRFVSNIRDEYPDD
;
A
#
# COMPACT_ATOMS: atom_id res chain seq x y z
N MET A 1 -19.16 -14.21 -16.64
CA MET A 1 -20.30 -14.00 -17.57
C MET A 1 -21.66 -14.06 -16.87
N ALA A 2 -21.90 -14.94 -15.89
CA ALA A 2 -23.19 -15.02 -15.19
C ALA A 2 -23.62 -13.70 -14.51
N ILE A 3 -22.72 -13.04 -13.76
CA ILE A 3 -23.00 -11.76 -13.09
C ILE A 3 -23.34 -10.67 -14.11
N ALA A 4 -22.53 -10.53 -15.17
CA ALA A 4 -22.78 -9.58 -16.25
C ALA A 4 -24.07 -9.88 -17.04
N SER A 5 -24.56 -11.13 -17.01
CA SER A 5 -25.85 -11.50 -17.62
C SER A 5 -27.01 -11.15 -16.69
N CYS A 6 -26.87 -11.36 -15.37
CA CYS A 6 -27.83 -10.96 -14.35
C CYS A 6 -28.02 -9.44 -14.36
N LEU A 7 -26.92 -8.68 -14.23
CA LEU A 7 -26.98 -7.22 -14.23
C LEU A 7 -27.55 -6.64 -15.52
N ARG A 8 -27.28 -7.27 -16.69
CA ARG A 8 -27.92 -6.89 -17.96
C ARG A 8 -29.41 -7.24 -18.01
N GLY A 9 -29.79 -8.41 -17.50
CA GLY A 9 -31.18 -8.87 -17.47
C GLY A 9 -32.06 -8.00 -16.56
N ASP A 10 -31.48 -7.48 -15.49
CA ASP A 10 -32.18 -6.66 -14.48
C ASP A 10 -32.03 -5.15 -14.75
N ASN A 11 -31.51 -4.75 -15.91
CA ASN A 11 -31.27 -3.34 -16.30
C ASN A 11 -30.32 -2.55 -15.35
N LEU A 12 -29.41 -3.24 -14.66
CA LEU A 12 -28.46 -2.65 -13.70
C LEU A 12 -27.14 -2.19 -14.35
N MET A 13 -27.16 -1.87 -15.65
CA MET A 13 -25.97 -1.57 -16.45
C MET A 13 -25.84 -0.09 -16.78
N GLY A 14 -25.44 0.71 -15.79
CA GLY A 14 -24.93 2.07 -15.97
C GLY A 14 -25.85 3.01 -16.76
N ILE A 15 -25.25 3.94 -17.53
CA ILE A 15 -25.97 4.96 -18.31
C ILE A 15 -26.42 4.38 -19.66
N GLY A 16 -27.73 4.43 -19.93
CA GLY A 16 -28.30 4.10 -21.24
C GLY A 16 -28.01 5.15 -22.33
N ALA A 17 -28.10 4.75 -23.60
CA ALA A 17 -27.85 5.65 -24.74
C ALA A 17 -28.80 6.86 -24.74
N GLY A 18 -28.25 8.07 -24.87
CA GLY A 18 -29.02 9.32 -24.94
C GLY A 18 -29.36 9.99 -23.60
N ARG A 19 -28.78 9.55 -22.48
CA ARG A 19 -29.03 10.14 -21.14
C ARG A 19 -27.83 10.93 -20.62
N GLU A 20 -28.10 12.03 -19.90
CA GLU A 20 -27.09 13.00 -19.47
C GLU A 20 -26.33 12.55 -18.20
N TYR A 21 -25.00 12.70 -18.24
CA TYR A 21 -24.10 12.40 -17.11
C TYR A 21 -24.30 13.37 -15.93
N HIS A 22 -24.93 14.52 -16.15
CA HIS A 22 -24.99 15.63 -15.20
C HIS A 22 -26.18 15.60 -14.24
N SER A 23 -27.09 14.61 -14.33
CA SER A 23 -28.18 14.50 -13.36
C SER A 23 -27.64 14.14 -11.98
N LEU A 24 -27.93 14.99 -10.99
CA LEU A 24 -27.54 14.83 -9.58
C LEU A 24 -28.00 13.48 -9.02
N GLU A 25 -29.17 13.00 -9.47
CA GLU A 25 -29.78 11.76 -8.99
C GLU A 25 -28.91 10.53 -9.29
N HIS A 26 -28.14 10.55 -10.40
CA HIS A 26 -27.23 9.48 -10.80
C HIS A 26 -26.06 9.26 -9.81
N ASN A 27 -25.79 10.23 -8.91
CA ASN A 27 -24.75 10.10 -7.88
C ASN A 27 -25.17 9.21 -6.70
N PHE A 28 -26.47 8.99 -6.51
CA PHE A 28 -26.96 8.33 -5.29
C PHE A 28 -27.10 6.82 -5.48
N LEU A 29 -26.26 6.06 -4.74
CA LEU A 29 -26.31 4.60 -4.71
C LEU A 29 -27.72 4.07 -4.36
N GLY A 30 -28.41 4.72 -3.42
CA GLY A 30 -29.75 4.31 -3.00
C GLY A 30 -30.81 4.47 -4.08
N VAL A 31 -30.70 5.52 -4.91
CA VAL A 31 -31.63 5.72 -6.03
C VAL A 31 -31.36 4.68 -7.12
N ALA A 32 -30.09 4.43 -7.43
CA ALA A 32 -29.68 3.40 -8.38
C ALA A 32 -30.08 1.96 -7.98
N LEU A 33 -30.28 1.68 -6.69
CA LEU A 33 -30.68 0.35 -6.20
C LEU A 33 -32.20 0.17 -6.10
N ASN A 34 -32.95 1.26 -5.91
CA ASN A 34 -34.39 1.21 -5.62
C ASN A 34 -35.27 1.54 -6.83
N ASP A 35 -34.70 2.13 -7.89
CA ASP A 35 -35.42 2.46 -9.11
C ASP A 35 -34.77 1.74 -10.30
N SER A 36 -35.50 0.78 -10.87
CA SER A 36 -35.07 -0.04 -12.01
C SER A 36 -34.97 0.74 -13.33
N GLU A 37 -35.57 1.94 -13.40
CA GLU A 37 -35.53 2.83 -14.56
C GLU A 37 -34.42 3.89 -14.44
N HIS A 38 -33.74 3.94 -13.29
CA HIS A 38 -32.78 4.98 -12.96
C HIS A 38 -31.33 4.55 -13.22
N ASN A 39 -30.56 5.43 -13.87
CA ASN A 39 -29.16 5.11 -14.19
C ASN A 39 -28.26 5.17 -12.95
N SER A 40 -27.17 4.41 -12.99
CA SER A 40 -26.03 4.60 -12.10
C SER A 40 -24.84 5.17 -12.86
N LEU A 41 -24.09 6.08 -12.25
CA LEU A 41 -22.78 6.46 -12.77
C LEU A 41 -21.85 5.23 -12.80
N PRO A 42 -20.85 5.18 -13.71
CA PRO A 42 -19.93 4.05 -13.82
C PRO A 42 -19.28 3.62 -12.49
N LEU A 43 -18.98 4.58 -11.61
CA LEU A 43 -18.40 4.30 -10.29
C LEU A 43 -19.39 3.56 -9.37
N ILE A 44 -20.67 3.95 -9.41
CA ILE A 44 -21.75 3.31 -8.65
C ILE A 44 -21.99 1.90 -9.18
N SER A 45 -22.06 1.72 -10.50
CA SER A 45 -22.23 0.39 -11.12
C SER A 45 -21.03 -0.52 -10.82
N ALA A 46 -19.80 0.01 -10.84
CA ALA A 46 -18.60 -0.74 -10.48
C ALA A 46 -18.62 -1.19 -9.01
N ALA A 47 -19.06 -0.32 -8.09
CA ALA A 47 -19.20 -0.67 -6.68
C ALA A 47 -20.22 -1.81 -6.47
N ILE A 48 -21.39 -1.71 -7.10
CA ILE A 48 -22.45 -2.74 -7.05
C ILE A 48 -21.93 -4.06 -7.62
N TYR A 49 -21.33 -4.04 -8.82
CA TYR A 49 -20.76 -5.24 -9.46
C TYR A 49 -19.75 -5.94 -8.55
N CYS A 50 -18.80 -5.18 -8.00
CA CYS A 50 -17.74 -5.75 -7.18
C CYS A 50 -18.30 -6.38 -5.91
N TYR A 51 -19.26 -5.73 -5.25
CA TYR A 51 -19.91 -6.27 -4.06
C TYR A 51 -20.65 -7.59 -4.35
N VAL A 52 -21.46 -7.63 -5.42
CA VAL A 52 -22.20 -8.85 -5.81
C VAL A 52 -21.23 -9.98 -6.19
N ALA A 53 -20.17 -9.67 -6.94
CA ALA A 53 -19.17 -10.65 -7.32
C ALA A 53 -18.40 -11.21 -6.11
N GLN A 54 -18.04 -10.37 -5.13
CA GLN A 54 -17.45 -10.82 -3.87
C GLN A 54 -18.39 -11.73 -3.07
N ARG A 55 -19.68 -11.42 -3.00
CA ARG A 55 -20.70 -12.29 -2.35
C ARG A 55 -20.81 -13.67 -2.99
N LEU A 56 -20.47 -13.78 -4.27
CA LEU A 56 -20.44 -15.04 -5.02
C LEU A 56 -19.06 -15.73 -5.00
N GLY A 57 -18.15 -15.28 -4.14
CA GLY A 57 -16.82 -15.87 -3.98
C GLY A 57 -15.83 -15.50 -5.09
N LEU A 58 -16.16 -14.53 -5.96
CA LEU A 58 -15.24 -14.02 -6.97
C LEU A 58 -14.39 -12.87 -6.41
N ASN A 59 -13.11 -12.87 -6.73
CA ASN A 59 -12.23 -11.75 -6.40
C ASN A 59 -12.48 -10.58 -7.37
N ALA A 60 -13.46 -9.74 -7.06
CA ALA A 60 -13.77 -8.53 -7.79
C ALA A 60 -13.48 -7.29 -6.94
N ARG A 61 -12.84 -6.28 -7.53
CA ARG A 61 -12.56 -4.98 -6.91
C ARG A 61 -12.75 -3.90 -7.97
N PRO A 62 -13.13 -2.66 -7.59
CA PRO A 62 -13.15 -1.56 -8.54
C PRO A 62 -11.77 -1.48 -9.19
N CYS A 63 -11.70 -1.80 -10.47
CA CYS A 63 -10.46 -1.70 -11.22
C CYS A 63 -10.26 -0.22 -11.44
N LEU A 64 -9.48 0.45 -10.58
CA LEU A 64 -8.82 1.69 -10.98
C LEU A 64 -7.77 2.18 -9.98
N VAL A 65 -7.94 2.03 -8.66
CA VAL A 65 -6.98 2.64 -7.73
C VAL A 65 -7.01 1.90 -6.39
N ASP A 66 -5.85 1.78 -5.73
CA ASP A 66 -5.77 1.45 -4.31
C ASP A 66 -6.69 2.39 -3.49
N ILE A 67 -7.35 1.90 -2.43
CA ILE A 67 -8.38 2.69 -1.71
C ILE A 67 -7.78 3.97 -1.14
N ASP A 68 -6.56 3.91 -0.61
CA ASP A 68 -5.92 5.06 0.01
C ASP A 68 -5.43 6.04 -1.06
N SER A 69 -4.96 5.53 -2.20
CA SER A 69 -4.68 6.36 -3.39
C SER A 69 -5.94 7.06 -3.92
N ALA A 70 -7.11 6.40 -3.90
CA ALA A 70 -8.38 7.01 -4.30
C ALA A 70 -8.84 8.09 -3.31
N LYS A 71 -8.73 7.82 -2.00
CA LYS A 71 -8.99 8.84 -0.96
C LYS A 71 -8.05 10.02 -1.12
N TYR A 72 -6.76 9.76 -1.32
CA TYR A 72 -5.74 10.79 -1.46
C TYR A 72 -6.04 11.72 -2.64
N ALA A 73 -6.36 11.16 -3.81
CA ALA A 73 -6.78 11.95 -4.98
C ALA A 73 -8.05 12.77 -4.72
N ALA A 74 -9.04 12.21 -4.01
CA ALA A 74 -10.26 12.93 -3.66
C ALA A 74 -10.00 14.09 -2.70
N VAL A 75 -9.15 13.88 -1.67
CA VAL A 75 -8.77 14.91 -0.70
C VAL A 75 -7.94 16.01 -1.37
N TRP A 76 -7.00 15.65 -2.25
CA TRP A 76 -6.27 16.61 -3.09
C TRP A 76 -7.22 17.47 -3.92
N SER A 77 -8.20 16.84 -4.57
CA SER A 77 -9.20 17.55 -5.36
C SER A 77 -10.01 18.52 -4.48
N ALA A 78 -10.40 18.09 -3.28
CA ALA A 78 -11.13 18.93 -2.34
C ALA A 78 -10.28 20.12 -1.87
N VAL A 79 -8.99 19.93 -1.60
CA VAL A 79 -8.10 21.03 -1.16
C VAL A 79 -7.80 22.01 -2.30
N LEU A 80 -7.47 21.51 -3.49
CA LEU A 80 -7.03 22.34 -4.63
C LEU A 80 -8.18 23.02 -5.37
N LEU A 81 -9.36 22.39 -5.45
CA LEU A 81 -10.50 22.90 -6.21
C LEU A 81 -11.51 23.65 -5.33
N THR A 82 -11.24 23.79 -4.03
CA THR A 82 -12.05 24.64 -3.16
C THR A 82 -11.94 26.09 -3.60
N ASP A 83 -13.07 26.80 -3.59
CA ASP A 83 -13.15 28.23 -3.90
C ASP A 83 -12.19 29.03 -3.00
N PRO A 84 -11.26 29.82 -3.57
CA PRO A 84 -10.32 30.66 -2.81
C PRO A 84 -11.00 31.63 -1.84
N SER A 85 -12.27 31.98 -2.09
CA SER A 85 -13.07 32.83 -1.21
C SER A 85 -13.54 32.12 0.08
N GLN A 86 -13.38 30.79 0.17
CA GLN A 86 -13.79 29.98 1.33
C GLN A 86 -12.64 29.10 1.89
N PRO A 87 -11.63 29.70 2.55
CA PRO A 87 -10.48 28.98 3.11
C PRO A 87 -10.85 27.93 4.18
N ALA A 88 -12.05 28.03 4.76
CA ALA A 88 -12.52 27.09 5.78
C ALA A 88 -12.77 25.68 5.19
N ALA A 89 -13.17 25.58 3.92
CA ALA A 89 -13.47 24.30 3.29
C ALA A 89 -12.19 23.50 3.00
N SER A 90 -11.12 24.14 2.50
CA SER A 90 -9.82 23.49 2.33
C SER A 90 -9.20 23.08 3.67
N ARG A 91 -9.36 23.92 4.70
CA ARG A 91 -8.91 23.63 6.07
C ARG A 91 -9.55 22.37 6.67
N HIS A 92 -10.81 22.09 6.37
CA HIS A 92 -11.51 20.90 6.87
C HIS A 92 -10.85 19.60 6.39
N HIS A 93 -10.30 19.60 5.17
CA HIS A 93 -9.70 18.43 4.54
C HIS A 93 -8.20 18.27 4.83
N LEU A 94 -7.53 19.34 5.28
CA LEU A 94 -6.09 19.34 5.54
C LEU A 94 -5.61 18.22 6.49
N PRO A 95 -6.27 17.92 7.62
CA PRO A 95 -5.80 16.85 8.51
C PRO A 95 -5.75 15.48 7.82
N TRP A 96 -6.74 15.19 6.97
CA TRP A 96 -6.80 13.91 6.24
C TRP A 96 -5.76 13.87 5.13
N LEU A 97 -5.48 15.01 4.49
CA LEU A 97 -4.42 15.11 3.49
C LEU A 97 -3.06 14.83 4.13
N MET A 98 -2.78 15.50 5.26
CA MET A 98 -1.52 15.36 5.97
C MET A 98 -1.33 13.98 6.59
N GLU A 99 -2.40 13.34 7.07
CA GLU A 99 -2.36 11.95 7.55
C GLU A 99 -2.01 10.97 6.43
N LEU A 100 -2.70 11.04 5.28
CA LEU A 100 -2.42 10.18 4.13
C LEU A 100 -1.03 10.45 3.54
N PHE A 101 -0.63 11.71 3.44
CA PHE A 101 0.73 12.08 3.05
C PHE A 101 1.76 11.47 4.00
N ALA A 102 1.56 11.59 5.30
CA ALA A 102 2.55 11.16 6.27
C ALA A 102 2.70 9.64 6.38
N THR A 103 1.63 8.90 6.06
CA THR A 103 1.58 7.44 6.27
C THR A 103 1.74 6.65 4.98
N GLU A 104 1.22 7.14 3.86
CA GLU A 104 1.12 6.37 2.63
C GLU A 104 1.85 7.02 1.43
N PHE A 105 1.96 8.35 1.39
CA PHE A 105 2.49 9.09 0.23
C PHE A 105 3.61 10.11 0.58
N PRO A 106 4.63 9.76 1.39
CA PRO A 106 5.65 10.71 1.84
C PRO A 106 6.49 11.30 0.69
N SER A 107 6.59 10.58 -0.44
CA SER A 107 7.33 11.05 -1.63
C SER A 107 6.73 12.30 -2.29
N ASP A 108 5.48 12.63 -1.99
CA ASP A 108 4.79 13.81 -2.54
C ASP A 108 5.07 15.09 -1.73
N ALA A 109 6.10 15.09 -0.88
CA ALA A 109 6.47 16.23 -0.04
C ALA A 109 6.66 17.53 -0.84
N PHE A 110 7.23 17.44 -2.04
CA PHE A 110 7.36 18.58 -2.94
C PHE A 110 6.01 19.14 -3.38
N LEU A 111 5.02 18.29 -3.67
CA LEU A 111 3.68 18.74 -4.06
C LEU A 111 2.96 19.42 -2.88
N ILE A 112 3.13 18.90 -1.67
CA ILE A 112 2.58 19.53 -0.46
C ILE A 112 3.20 20.92 -0.24
N GLU A 113 4.52 21.05 -0.41
CA GLU A 113 5.21 22.34 -0.28
C GLU A 113 4.81 23.34 -1.38
N GLU A 114 4.72 22.89 -2.63
CA GLU A 114 4.44 23.78 -3.77
C GLU A 114 2.98 24.22 -3.84
N TYR A 115 2.03 23.31 -3.56
CA TYR A 115 0.60 23.57 -3.82
C TYR A 115 -0.26 23.70 -2.57
N VAL A 116 0.12 23.12 -1.43
CA VAL A 116 -0.71 23.12 -0.21
C VAL A 116 -0.24 24.18 0.77
N ALA A 117 1.06 24.23 1.09
CA ALA A 117 1.58 25.20 2.05
C ALA A 117 1.19 26.65 1.72
N PRO A 118 1.30 27.14 0.45
CA PRO A 118 0.96 28.52 0.12
C PRO A 118 -0.50 28.90 0.40
N LEU A 119 -1.42 27.93 0.40
CA LEU A 119 -2.85 28.17 0.68
C LEU A 119 -3.10 28.60 2.13
N PHE A 120 -2.16 28.30 3.04
CA PHE A 120 -2.31 28.55 4.48
C PHE A 120 -1.35 29.63 5.00
N LEU A 121 -0.72 30.42 4.13
CA LEU A 121 0.21 31.48 4.53
C LEU A 121 -0.40 32.42 5.59
N GLY A 122 0.35 32.63 6.68
CA GLY A 122 -0.10 33.44 7.83
C GLY A 122 -1.07 32.73 8.79
N MET A 123 -1.38 31.46 8.56
CA MET A 123 -2.17 30.61 9.46
C MET A 123 -1.27 29.61 10.21
N ARG A 124 -1.78 29.05 11.32
CA ARG A 124 -1.04 28.04 12.11
C ARG A 124 -0.79 26.74 11.35
N GLU A 125 -1.70 26.41 10.44
CA GLU A 125 -1.61 25.24 9.56
C GLU A 125 -0.35 25.24 8.71
N HIS A 126 0.07 26.42 8.24
CA HIS A 126 1.29 26.55 7.45
C HIS A 126 2.52 26.08 8.22
N ASP A 127 2.65 26.49 9.49
CA ASP A 127 3.78 26.09 10.32
C ASP A 127 3.78 24.57 10.59
N HIS A 128 2.61 23.97 10.83
CA HIS A 128 2.49 22.52 10.99
C HIS A 128 2.82 21.74 9.70
N ILE A 129 2.44 22.27 8.53
CA ILE A 129 2.80 21.67 7.24
C ILE A 129 4.32 21.69 7.07
N LEU A 130 4.96 22.84 7.32
CA LEU A 130 6.42 22.97 7.21
C LEU A 130 7.16 22.08 8.21
N GLU A 131 6.67 21.95 9.44
CA GLU A 131 7.24 21.02 10.42
C GLU A 131 7.15 19.57 9.94
N SER A 132 5.98 19.17 9.41
CA SER A 132 5.78 17.82 8.86
C SER A 132 6.73 17.55 7.68
N LEU A 133 6.89 18.53 6.77
CA LEU A 133 7.83 18.45 5.65
C LEU A 133 9.28 18.36 6.12
N HIS A 134 9.64 19.11 7.15
CA HIS A 134 10.97 19.08 7.74
C HIS A 134 11.29 17.71 8.32
N VAL A 135 10.36 17.13 9.09
CA VAL A 135 10.51 15.77 9.64
C VAL A 135 10.70 14.76 8.52
N MET A 136 9.90 14.82 7.45
CA MET A 136 10.04 13.91 6.32
C MET A 136 11.40 14.02 5.63
N ARG A 137 11.86 15.24 5.36
CA ARG A 137 13.18 15.47 4.76
C ARG A 137 14.32 15.00 5.66
N ALA A 138 14.21 15.25 6.96
CA ALA A 138 15.23 14.80 7.91
C ALA A 138 15.33 13.26 7.93
N VAL A 139 14.20 12.55 7.82
CA VAL A 139 14.17 11.09 7.71
C VAL A 139 14.81 10.62 6.39
N ASP A 140 14.54 11.29 5.27
CA ASP A 140 15.12 10.95 3.96
C ASP A 140 16.64 11.24 3.90
N GLU A 141 17.09 12.32 4.56
CA GLU A 141 18.50 12.72 4.62
C GLU A 141 19.32 11.90 5.61
N MET A 142 18.68 11.15 6.52
CA MET A 142 19.39 10.28 7.46
C MET A 142 20.22 9.24 6.71
N PRO A 143 21.56 9.21 6.91
CA PRO A 143 22.41 8.25 6.23
C PRO A 143 21.99 6.82 6.59
N LYS A 144 21.56 6.05 5.59
CA LYS A 144 21.28 4.63 5.79
C LYS A 144 22.58 3.91 6.13
N GLN A 145 22.54 3.09 7.17
CA GLN A 145 23.67 2.26 7.52
C GLN A 145 23.89 1.20 6.44
N ILE A 146 25.05 1.24 5.78
CA ILE A 146 25.37 0.29 4.71
C ILE A 146 25.61 -1.10 5.33
N LYS A 147 24.77 -2.07 4.95
CA LYS A 147 24.88 -3.47 5.35
C LYS A 147 25.51 -4.27 4.21
N ARG A 148 26.72 -4.78 4.44
CA ARG A 148 27.49 -5.55 3.46
C ARG A 148 27.46 -7.04 3.77
N ARG A 149 27.40 -7.87 2.73
CA ARG A 149 27.51 -9.33 2.91
C ARG A 149 28.94 -9.67 3.29
N ALA A 150 29.16 -10.13 4.52
CA ALA A 150 30.48 -10.58 4.96
C ALA A 150 30.89 -11.86 4.20
N LEU A 151 32.11 -11.88 3.65
CA LEU A 151 32.67 -13.04 2.93
C LEU A 151 33.02 -14.22 3.84
N HIS A 152 33.22 -13.99 5.14
CA HIS A 152 33.62 -15.01 6.09
C HIS A 152 32.89 -14.83 7.43
N ASN A 153 32.19 -15.92 7.82
CA ASN A 153 31.42 -16.16 9.05
C ASN A 153 30.02 -15.52 9.11
N GLY A 154 28.98 -16.33 8.88
CA GLY A 154 27.56 -15.94 8.99
C GLY A 154 26.96 -15.42 7.68
N SER A 155 27.14 -16.15 6.57
CA SER A 155 26.66 -15.69 5.26
C SER A 155 25.14 -15.57 5.25
N ILE A 156 24.64 -14.35 5.02
CA ILE A 156 23.22 -14.06 4.76
C ILE A 156 22.72 -15.01 3.66
N LYS A 157 21.88 -15.97 4.04
CA LYS A 157 21.48 -17.08 3.17
C LYS A 157 20.50 -16.67 2.09
N TYR A 158 19.62 -15.72 2.37
CA TYR A 158 18.55 -15.31 1.46
C TYR A 158 18.75 -13.88 0.95
N GLN A 159 18.16 -13.57 -0.19
CA GLN A 159 18.31 -12.28 -0.86
C GLN A 159 17.04 -11.44 -0.72
N ILE A 160 17.22 -10.12 -0.83
CA ILE A 160 16.09 -9.20 -0.92
C ILE A 160 15.28 -9.53 -2.19
N GLY A 161 13.96 -9.55 -2.03
CA GLY A 161 12.99 -9.92 -3.06
C GLY A 161 12.71 -11.42 -3.18
N GLN A 162 13.41 -12.27 -2.43
CA GLN A 162 13.10 -13.70 -2.34
C GLN A 162 11.73 -13.93 -1.68
N VAL A 163 10.87 -14.70 -2.34
CA VAL A 163 9.60 -15.15 -1.76
C VAL A 163 9.84 -16.40 -0.91
N PHE A 164 9.13 -16.50 0.20
CA PHE A 164 9.20 -17.67 1.08
C PHE A 164 7.87 -17.94 1.78
N ARG A 165 7.79 -19.10 2.41
CA ARG A 165 6.72 -19.52 3.32
C ARG A 165 7.28 -19.65 4.73
N HIS A 166 6.58 -19.11 5.72
CA HIS A 166 7.04 -19.21 7.10
C HIS A 166 6.84 -20.63 7.63
N ARG A 167 7.91 -21.31 8.08
CA ARG A 167 7.87 -22.73 8.49
C ARG A 167 6.81 -23.06 9.53
N ARG A 168 6.63 -22.19 10.52
CA ARG A 168 5.69 -22.40 11.65
C ARG A 168 4.25 -21.94 11.39
N TYR A 169 4.08 -20.84 10.64
CA TYR A 169 2.81 -20.12 10.55
C TYR A 169 2.20 -20.17 9.14
N ASP A 170 2.92 -20.76 8.20
CA ASP A 170 2.48 -21.07 6.83
C ASP A 170 2.08 -19.88 5.94
N TYR A 171 2.29 -18.65 6.40
CA TYR A 171 2.04 -17.47 5.58
C TYR A 171 3.11 -17.28 4.50
N LYS A 172 2.73 -16.66 3.39
CA LYS A 172 3.65 -16.23 2.33
C LYS A 172 4.16 -14.81 2.57
N ALA A 173 5.43 -14.59 2.26
CA ALA A 173 6.05 -13.28 2.41
C ALA A 173 7.22 -13.09 1.43
N VAL A 174 7.66 -11.85 1.29
CA VAL A 174 8.85 -11.46 0.53
C VAL A 174 9.84 -10.73 1.43
N ILE A 175 11.12 -11.04 1.28
CA ILE A 175 12.21 -10.40 2.03
C ILE A 175 12.43 -8.98 1.51
N THR A 176 12.38 -7.97 2.40
CA THR A 176 12.61 -6.55 2.08
C THR A 176 13.96 -6.04 2.61
N GLY A 177 14.59 -6.74 3.56
CA GLY A 177 15.89 -6.40 4.13
C GLY A 177 16.40 -7.50 5.06
N TRP A 178 17.62 -7.35 5.57
CA TRP A 178 18.23 -8.34 6.47
C TRP A 178 19.18 -7.71 7.49
N ASP A 179 19.39 -8.43 8.59
CA ASP A 179 20.35 -8.15 9.65
C ASP A 179 21.20 -9.41 9.90
N ILE A 180 22.50 -9.23 10.15
CA ILE A 180 23.43 -10.35 10.42
C ILE A 180 23.03 -11.08 11.69
N GLU A 181 22.57 -10.34 12.70
CA GLU A 181 22.09 -10.80 13.99
C GLU A 181 20.83 -10.03 14.41
N CYS A 182 20.17 -10.49 15.46
CA CYS A 182 18.94 -9.85 15.94
C CYS A 182 19.20 -8.43 16.49
N ASP A 183 18.82 -7.39 15.74
CA ASP A 183 18.84 -5.98 16.19
C ASP A 183 17.58 -5.54 16.97
N ALA A 184 16.75 -6.48 17.43
CA ALA A 184 15.54 -6.14 18.19
C ALA A 184 15.83 -5.97 19.69
N GLY A 185 15.14 -5.02 20.33
CA GLY A 185 15.27 -4.78 21.77
C GLY A 185 14.86 -5.99 22.63
N ASP A 186 15.46 -6.09 23.82
CA ASP A 186 15.31 -7.24 24.72
C ASP A 186 13.86 -7.62 25.08
N GLN A 187 12.97 -6.62 25.18
CA GLN A 187 11.56 -6.87 25.44
C GLN A 187 10.92 -7.68 24.31
N TRP A 188 11.18 -7.28 23.06
CA TRP A 188 10.66 -7.97 21.88
C TRP A 188 11.23 -9.38 21.77
N VAL A 189 12.53 -9.53 22.00
CA VAL A 189 13.20 -10.84 22.00
C VAL A 189 12.53 -11.81 22.98
N ARG A 190 12.28 -11.36 24.22
CA ARG A 190 11.60 -12.19 25.23
C ARG A 190 10.17 -12.55 24.83
N GLN A 191 9.42 -11.58 24.30
CA GLN A 191 8.03 -11.77 23.87
C GLN A 191 7.92 -12.78 22.72
N MET A 192 8.82 -12.68 21.74
CA MET A 192 8.86 -13.56 20.57
C MET A 192 9.58 -14.88 20.84
N GLY A 193 10.21 -15.02 22.01
CA GLY A 193 10.91 -16.22 22.43
C GLY A 193 12.15 -16.54 21.60
N ILE A 194 12.85 -15.51 21.09
CA ILE A 194 14.00 -15.70 20.19
C ILE A 194 15.11 -16.50 20.86
N ASP A 195 15.38 -16.27 22.14
CA ASP A 195 16.40 -17.00 22.91
C ASP A 195 16.12 -18.51 23.05
N ARG A 196 14.91 -18.97 22.70
CA ARG A 196 14.51 -20.38 22.71
C ARG A 196 14.65 -21.06 21.34
N LEU A 197 14.98 -20.29 20.31
CA LEU A 197 15.22 -20.80 18.96
C LEU A 197 16.56 -21.54 18.90
N GLN A 198 16.75 -22.40 17.90
CA GLN A 198 17.94 -23.25 17.81
C GLN A 198 19.22 -22.43 17.73
N HIS A 199 19.21 -21.34 16.97
CA HIS A 199 20.36 -20.46 16.79
C HIS A 199 20.22 -19.12 17.54
N GLY A 200 19.13 -18.96 18.29
CA GLY A 200 18.90 -17.77 19.12
C GLY A 200 19.01 -16.46 18.34
N ARG A 201 19.72 -15.49 18.93
CA ARG A 201 19.99 -14.16 18.34
C ARG A 201 21.15 -14.12 17.34
N HIS A 202 22.02 -15.14 17.34
CA HIS A 202 23.27 -15.19 16.56
C HIS A 202 23.07 -15.82 15.16
N GLN A 203 21.88 -15.66 14.61
CA GLN A 203 21.55 -16.03 13.23
C GLN A 203 21.04 -14.78 12.51
N SER A 204 21.00 -14.83 11.19
CA SER A 204 20.45 -13.72 10.41
C SER A 204 18.95 -13.58 10.63
N PHE A 205 18.50 -12.33 10.62
CA PHE A 205 17.08 -11.98 10.67
C PHE A 205 16.72 -11.19 9.43
N TYR A 206 15.46 -11.27 9.04
CA TYR A 206 14.97 -10.71 7.79
C TYR A 206 13.75 -9.83 8.07
N HIS A 207 13.76 -8.64 7.51
CA HIS A 207 12.58 -7.79 7.39
C HIS A 207 11.76 -8.30 6.21
N VAL A 208 10.47 -8.51 6.42
CA VAL A 208 9.61 -9.16 5.43
C VAL A 208 8.27 -8.46 5.29
N LEU A 209 7.77 -8.37 4.06
CA LEU A 209 6.39 -7.99 3.75
C LEU A 209 5.55 -9.26 3.59
N VAL A 210 4.50 -9.37 4.40
CA VAL A 210 3.62 -10.55 4.46
C VAL A 210 2.40 -10.37 3.56
N GLU A 211 1.77 -11.47 3.16
CA GLU A 211 0.57 -11.46 2.32
C GLU A 211 -0.64 -10.72 2.91
N ASP A 212 -0.65 -10.45 4.22
CA ASP A 212 -1.63 -9.58 4.89
C ASP A 212 -1.22 -8.10 4.90
N ARG A 213 -0.13 -7.74 4.22
CA ARG A 213 0.51 -6.41 4.15
C ARG A 213 1.21 -5.96 5.43
N SER A 214 1.31 -6.82 6.46
CA SER A 214 2.11 -6.51 7.63
C SER A 214 3.62 -6.62 7.33
N VAL A 215 4.41 -5.77 7.97
CA VAL A 215 5.85 -5.92 8.03
C VAL A 215 6.21 -6.72 9.27
N ARG A 216 7.08 -7.73 9.13
CA ARG A 216 7.52 -8.59 10.24
C ARG A 216 9.03 -8.78 10.22
N TYR A 217 9.55 -9.19 11.38
CA TYR A 217 10.96 -9.50 11.58
C TYR A 217 11.12 -10.99 11.91
N VAL A 218 11.85 -11.72 11.05
CA VAL A 218 11.81 -13.18 11.00
C VAL A 218 13.22 -13.77 11.08
N ALA A 219 13.43 -14.72 11.99
CA ALA A 219 14.68 -15.47 12.09
C ALA A 219 14.91 -16.39 10.88
N GLU A 220 16.16 -16.54 10.43
CA GLU A 220 16.54 -17.36 9.27
C GLU A 220 15.98 -18.78 9.32
N GLU A 221 16.02 -19.42 10.50
CA GLU A 221 15.55 -20.79 10.68
C GLU A 221 14.05 -20.98 10.41
N ASN A 222 13.27 -19.90 10.35
CA ASN A 222 11.84 -19.94 10.05
C ASN A 222 11.49 -19.68 8.56
N ILE A 223 12.48 -19.42 7.70
CA ILE A 223 12.27 -19.10 6.29
C ILE A 223 12.42 -20.34 5.40
N ASP A 224 11.34 -20.71 4.71
CA ASP A 224 11.32 -21.75 3.67
C ASP A 224 11.18 -21.13 2.26
N PRO A 225 12.27 -20.99 1.49
CA PRO A 225 12.24 -20.31 0.19
C PRO A 225 11.28 -20.95 -0.79
N MET A 226 10.62 -20.11 -1.58
CA MET A 226 9.73 -20.53 -2.65
C MET A 226 10.13 -19.87 -3.96
N SER A 227 9.86 -20.55 -5.07
CA SER A 227 9.98 -19.97 -6.42
C SER A 227 8.68 -20.17 -7.21
N PRO A 228 7.55 -19.60 -6.76
CA PRO A 228 6.29 -19.71 -7.50
C PRO A 228 6.29 -18.74 -8.69
N PRO A 229 5.51 -19.01 -9.75
CA PRO A 229 5.16 -17.96 -10.70
C PRO A 229 4.36 -16.85 -10.01
N ILE A 230 4.42 -15.62 -10.54
CA ILE A 230 3.73 -14.47 -9.94
C ILE A 230 2.21 -14.68 -9.83
N SER A 231 1.61 -15.46 -10.73
CA SER A 231 0.18 -15.79 -10.73
C SER A 231 -0.27 -16.62 -9.53
N GLU A 232 0.65 -17.30 -8.84
CA GLU A 232 0.36 -18.10 -7.64
C GLU A 232 0.61 -17.31 -6.33
N LEU A 233 1.07 -16.06 -6.44
CA LEU A 233 1.23 -15.17 -5.31
C LEU A 233 -0.09 -14.48 -4.96
N PRO A 234 -0.34 -14.21 -3.67
CA PRO A 234 -1.48 -13.40 -3.25
C PRO A 234 -1.46 -12.02 -3.91
N VAL A 235 -2.63 -11.57 -4.38
CA VAL A 235 -2.80 -10.23 -4.98
C VAL A 235 -2.45 -9.12 -3.98
N SER A 236 -2.74 -9.33 -2.70
CA SER A 236 -2.38 -8.41 -1.62
C SER A 236 -0.87 -8.23 -1.50
N LEU A 237 -0.09 -9.32 -1.64
CA LEU A 237 1.37 -9.29 -1.60
C LEU A 237 1.95 -8.59 -2.83
N THR A 238 1.49 -8.98 -4.03
CA THR A 238 2.02 -8.44 -5.29
C THR A 238 1.69 -6.96 -5.49
N SER A 239 0.51 -6.50 -5.03
CA SER A 239 0.14 -5.08 -5.05
C SER A 239 0.97 -4.24 -4.08
N ALA A 240 1.23 -4.74 -2.86
CA ALA A 240 2.02 -4.03 -1.87
C ALA A 240 3.53 -4.05 -2.18
N ALA A 241 4.01 -5.09 -2.88
CA ALA A 241 5.42 -5.24 -3.26
C ALA A 241 5.96 -4.04 -4.07
N GLY A 242 5.11 -3.33 -4.82
CA GLY A 242 5.51 -2.13 -5.56
C GLY A 242 6.10 -1.01 -4.70
N LYS A 243 5.80 -0.98 -3.38
CA LYS A 243 6.42 -0.03 -2.43
C LYS A 243 7.90 -0.31 -2.17
N HIS A 244 8.35 -1.56 -2.34
CA HIS A 244 9.70 -1.99 -1.97
C HIS A 244 10.56 -2.44 -3.16
N PHE A 245 9.92 -2.85 -4.27
CA PHE A 245 10.60 -3.48 -5.39
C PHE A 245 10.25 -2.83 -6.71
N ARG A 246 11.23 -2.79 -7.62
CA ARG A 246 11.07 -2.16 -8.94
C ARG A 246 10.21 -2.98 -9.89
N ARG A 247 10.40 -4.31 -9.86
CA ARG A 247 9.72 -5.26 -10.78
C ARG A 247 9.81 -6.69 -10.28
N TRP A 248 9.01 -7.56 -10.87
CA TRP A 248 9.17 -9.01 -10.77
C TRP A 248 10.11 -9.54 -11.86
N ASP A 249 11.03 -10.43 -11.48
CA ASP A 249 11.84 -11.21 -12.42
C ASP A 249 11.21 -12.58 -12.63
N THR A 250 10.61 -12.80 -13.80
CA THR A 250 9.95 -14.05 -14.15
C THR A 250 10.92 -15.23 -14.26
N GLY A 251 12.18 -14.99 -14.67
CA GLY A 251 13.19 -16.03 -14.82
C GLY A 251 13.71 -16.49 -13.46
N ALA A 252 14.07 -15.54 -12.59
CA ALA A 252 14.56 -15.83 -11.24
C ALA A 252 13.43 -16.10 -10.22
N ARG A 253 12.18 -15.84 -10.59
CA ARG A 253 10.98 -15.96 -9.74
C ARG A 253 11.12 -15.24 -8.40
N ARG A 254 11.60 -14.00 -8.45
CA ARG A 254 11.80 -13.12 -7.30
C ARG A 254 11.53 -11.66 -7.65
N PHE A 255 11.31 -10.84 -6.65
CA PHE A 255 11.26 -9.39 -6.82
C PHE A 255 12.68 -8.80 -6.95
N VAL A 256 12.82 -7.74 -7.75
CA VAL A 256 14.08 -7.02 -7.94
C VAL A 256 14.09 -5.79 -7.05
N SER A 257 14.98 -5.77 -6.06
CA SER A 257 15.24 -4.61 -5.20
C SER A 257 15.88 -3.46 -5.97
N ASN A 258 15.63 -2.24 -5.52
CA ASN A 258 16.38 -1.05 -5.94
C ASN A 258 17.18 -0.42 -4.78
N ILE A 259 17.18 -1.06 -3.60
CA ILE A 259 17.76 -0.53 -2.36
C ILE A 259 19.27 -0.84 -2.32
N ARG A 260 20.04 -0.14 -3.14
CA ARG A 260 21.51 -0.30 -3.23
C ARG A 260 22.30 0.60 -2.27
N ASP A 261 21.63 1.60 -1.73
CA ASP A 261 22.14 2.54 -0.73
C ASP A 261 22.31 1.88 0.64
N GLU A 262 21.40 0.98 1.03
CA GLU A 262 21.51 0.21 2.28
C GLU A 262 22.13 -1.19 2.05
N TYR A 263 21.78 -1.88 0.96
CA TYR A 263 22.24 -3.25 0.65
C TYR A 263 22.95 -3.29 -0.72
N PRO A 264 24.19 -2.79 -0.84
CA PRO A 264 24.89 -2.67 -2.12
C PRO A 264 25.24 -4.02 -2.77
N ASP A 265 25.28 -5.11 -2.00
CA ASP A 265 25.74 -6.44 -2.42
C ASP A 265 24.58 -7.41 -2.77
N ASP A 266 23.33 -6.92 -2.86
CA ASP A 266 22.10 -7.72 -3.14
C ASP A 266 21.50 -7.52 -4.55
#